data_AF-A0A1B1Y7Y3-F1
#
_entry.id   AF-A0A1B1Y7Y3-F1
#
_cell.length_a   1.000
_cell.length_b   1.000
_cell.length_c   1.000
_cell.angle_alpha   90.00
_cell.angle_beta   90.00
_cell.angle_gamma   90.00
#
_symmetry.space_group_name_H-M   'P 1'
#
loop_
_entity.id
_entity.type
_entity.pdbx_description
1 polymer ?
#
loop_
_entity_poly.entity_id
_entity_poly.type
_entity_poly.pdbx_seq_one_letter_code
_entity_poly.pdbx_strand_id
1 'polypeptide(L)'
;MSSKLSKILTAVIFVIAVIAAVLFINVFIAEEDELYAKVNPLVEFSAWLLYVTLAITVIFSVVNIFKHPEEIKKIVINLAILAVVYFIAYFTASDAAVLDVQGQVLEGGEAGAVSKLISTIINFSVYLGVIAIAAVGLGTAKTAIK
;
A
#
# COMPACT_ATOMS: atom_id res chain seq x y z
N MET A 1 12.53 21.07 -15.85
CA MET A 1 13.15 20.93 -14.51
C MET A 1 14.31 21.92 -14.44
N SER A 2 14.46 22.74 -13.40
CA SER A 2 15.59 23.68 -13.35
C SER A 2 16.90 22.86 -13.34
N SER A 3 17.87 23.23 -14.16
CA SER A 3 19.13 22.49 -14.31
C SER A 3 19.91 22.35 -13.00
N LYS A 4 19.60 23.21 -12.01
CA LYS A 4 20.18 23.19 -10.67
C LYS A 4 19.58 22.10 -9.77
N LEU A 5 18.25 21.93 -9.78
CA LEU A 5 17.58 20.91 -8.95
C LEU A 5 17.98 19.49 -9.39
N SER A 6 18.06 19.28 -10.71
CA SER A 6 18.53 18.00 -11.26
C SER A 6 19.95 17.66 -10.80
N LYS A 7 20.87 18.64 -10.85
CA LYS A 7 22.26 18.43 -10.43
C LYS A 7 22.38 18.10 -8.95
N ILE A 8 21.61 18.77 -8.09
CA ILE A 8 21.59 18.51 -6.64
C ILE A 8 21.07 17.11 -6.36
N LEU A 9 19.95 16.72 -6.98
CA LEU A 9 19.39 15.39 -6.79
C LEU A 9 20.35 14.29 -7.25
N THR A 10 20.98 14.46 -8.42
CA THR A 10 22.00 13.52 -8.93
C THR A 10 23.19 13.42 -7.97
N ALA A 11 23.67 14.54 -7.42
CA ALA A 11 24.76 14.53 -6.46
C ALA A 11 24.38 13.78 -5.16
N VAL A 12 23.17 14.01 -4.64
CA VAL A 12 22.67 13.30 -3.44
C VAL A 12 22.57 11.80 -3.68
N ILE A 13 21.99 11.38 -4.82
CA ILE A 13 21.89 9.97 -5.19
C ILE A 13 23.27 9.33 -5.34
N PHE A 14 24.22 10.05 -5.95
CA PHE A 14 25.58 9.57 -6.11
C PHE A 14 26.26 9.34 -4.75
N VAL A 15 26.13 10.27 -3.80
CA VAL A 15 26.70 10.11 -2.44
C VAL A 15 26.10 8.90 -1.73
N ILE A 16 24.77 8.74 -1.79
CA ILE A 16 24.07 7.58 -1.21
C ILE A 16 24.59 6.27 -1.82
N ALA A 17 24.72 6.22 -3.15
CA ALA A 17 25.19 5.03 -3.86
C ALA A 17 26.64 4.68 -3.50
N VAL A 18 27.51 5.68 -3.38
CA VAL A 18 28.90 5.47 -2.96
C VAL A 18 28.97 4.92 -1.53
N ILE A 19 28.20 5.49 -0.59
CA ILE A 19 28.15 5.01 0.80
C ILE A 19 27.65 3.56 0.83
N ALA A 20 26.56 3.26 0.13
CA ALA A 20 26.02 1.92 0.04
C ALA A 20 27.03 0.92 -0.54
N ALA A 21 27.74 1.30 -1.61
CA ALA A 21 28.75 0.45 -2.24
C ALA A 21 29.92 0.15 -1.29
N VAL A 22 30.41 1.14 -0.54
CA VAL A 22 31.48 0.92 0.44
C VAL A 22 31.02 -0.01 1.57
N LEU A 23 29.83 0.21 2.13
CA LEU A 23 29.28 -0.64 3.18
C LEU A 23 29.04 -2.06 2.68
N PHE A 24 28.57 -2.22 1.44
CA PHE A 24 28.37 -3.51 0.82
C PHE A 24 29.69 -4.26 0.59
N ILE A 25 30.74 -3.58 0.09
CA ILE A 25 32.08 -4.17 -0.06
C ILE A 25 32.61 -4.64 1.29
N ASN A 26 32.43 -3.84 2.36
CA ASN A 26 32.87 -4.22 3.70
C ASN A 26 32.20 -5.50 4.21
N VAL A 27 30.93 -5.74 3.87
CA VAL A 27 30.24 -6.99 4.17
C VAL A 27 30.78 -8.13 3.31
N PHE A 28 31.04 -7.87 2.03
CA PHE A 28 31.49 -8.88 1.08
C PHE A 28 32.88 -9.45 1.40
N ILE A 29 33.77 -8.63 1.95
CA ILE A 29 35.11 -9.05 2.37
C ILE A 29 35.18 -9.50 3.84
N ALA A 30 34.07 -9.50 4.58
CA ALA A 30 34.06 -9.83 5.99
C ALA A 30 34.26 -11.33 6.23
N GLU A 31 35.06 -11.65 7.24
CA GLU A 31 35.22 -13.02 7.76
C GLU A 31 34.11 -13.34 8.79
N GLU A 32 33.93 -14.62 9.13
CA GLU A 32 32.81 -15.10 9.96
C GLU A 32 32.71 -14.42 11.34
N ASP A 33 33.84 -14.08 11.93
CA ASP A 33 33.96 -13.43 13.24
C ASP A 33 33.63 -11.93 13.21
N GLU A 34 33.82 -11.26 12.07
CA GLU A 34 33.52 -9.83 11.89
C GLU A 34 32.17 -9.55 11.19
N LEU A 35 31.53 -10.58 10.62
CA LEU A 35 30.38 -10.42 9.72
C LEU A 35 29.25 -9.56 10.32
N TYR A 36 28.87 -9.82 11.58
CA TYR A 36 27.83 -9.04 12.26
C TYR A 36 28.18 -7.55 12.36
N ALA A 37 29.44 -7.24 12.68
CA ALA A 37 29.91 -5.86 12.82
C ALA A 37 29.97 -5.12 11.47
N LYS A 38 30.19 -5.83 10.36
CA LYS A 38 30.17 -5.23 9.01
C LYS A 38 28.77 -5.13 8.41
N VAL A 39 27.89 -6.08 8.71
CA VAL A 39 26.50 -6.11 8.24
C VAL A 39 25.66 -5.04 8.94
N ASN A 40 25.84 -4.84 10.25
CA ASN A 40 25.00 -3.94 11.01
C ASN A 40 24.97 -2.49 10.45
N PRO A 41 26.12 -1.86 10.11
CA PRO A 41 26.14 -0.55 9.46
C PRO A 41 25.38 -0.49 8.12
N LEU A 42 25.43 -1.55 7.31
CA LEU A 42 24.69 -1.62 6.04
C LEU A 42 23.17 -1.67 6.27
N VAL A 43 22.74 -2.47 7.27
CA VAL A 43 21.33 -2.61 7.64
C VAL A 43 20.80 -1.30 8.22
N GLU A 44 21.53 -0.69 9.15
CA GLU A 44 21.16 0.60 9.75
C GLU A 44 21.08 1.71 8.72
N PHE A 45 22.06 1.80 7.80
CA PHE A 45 22.04 2.77 6.71
C PHE A 45 20.80 2.59 5.81
N SER A 46 20.47 1.35 5.47
CA SER A 46 19.31 1.02 4.64
C SER A 46 17.99 1.36 5.35
N ALA A 47 17.88 1.03 6.63
CA ALA A 47 16.71 1.36 7.46
C ALA A 47 16.52 2.88 7.57
N TRP A 48 17.59 3.63 7.84
CA TRP A 48 17.55 5.09 7.86
C TRP A 48 17.10 5.68 6.53
N LEU A 49 17.64 5.19 5.42
CA LEU A 49 17.26 5.66 4.09
C LEU A 49 15.79 5.39 3.80
N LEU A 50 15.26 4.23 4.22
CA LEU A 50 13.84 3.90 4.14
C LEU A 50 12.99 4.87 4.97
N TYR A 51 13.36 5.12 6.22
CA TYR A 51 12.61 6.04 7.09
C TYR A 51 12.60 7.48 6.55
N VAL A 52 13.74 7.97 6.07
CA VAL A 52 13.84 9.31 5.47
C VAL A 52 13.00 9.39 4.19
N THR A 53 13.09 8.39 3.32
CA THR A 53 12.33 8.37 2.06
C THR A 53 10.82 8.30 2.32
N LEU A 54 10.40 7.48 3.29
CA LEU A 54 9.01 7.39 3.72
C LEU A 54 8.53 8.74 4.27
N ALA A 55 9.29 9.37 5.16
CA ALA A 55 8.95 10.67 5.74
C ALA A 55 8.81 11.74 4.66
N ILE A 56 9.78 11.85 3.74
CA ILE A 56 9.73 12.79 2.61
C ILE A 56 8.50 12.50 1.75
N THR A 57 8.27 11.24 1.38
CA THR A 57 7.13 10.86 0.53
C THR A 57 5.80 11.23 1.16
N VAL A 58 5.61 10.95 2.45
CA VAL A 58 4.38 11.29 3.17
C VAL A 58 4.21 12.80 3.25
N ILE A 59 5.25 13.55 3.63
CA ILE A 59 5.19 15.01 3.73
C ILE A 59 4.85 15.63 2.37
N PHE A 60 5.57 15.24 1.31
CA PHE A 60 5.32 15.76 -0.03
C PHE A 60 3.94 15.37 -0.54
N SER A 61 3.48 14.15 -0.29
CA SER A 61 2.13 13.71 -0.65
C SER A 61 1.06 14.60 0.01
N VAL A 62 1.16 14.81 1.33
CA VAL A 62 0.23 15.67 2.08
C VAL A 62 0.29 17.13 1.58
N VAL A 63 1.49 17.68 1.42
CA VAL A 63 1.66 19.05 0.91
C VAL A 63 1.13 19.20 -0.51
N ASN A 64 1.32 18.19 -1.37
CA ASN A 64 0.81 18.20 -2.74
C ASN A 64 -0.72 18.24 -2.77
N ILE A 65 -1.36 17.39 -1.95
CA ILE A 65 -2.82 17.37 -1.77
C ILE A 65 -3.34 18.77 -1.41
N PHE A 66 -2.71 19.47 -0.46
CA PHE A 66 -3.13 20.82 -0.08
C PHE A 66 -2.88 21.90 -1.15
N LYS A 67 -1.84 21.74 -1.98
CA LYS A 67 -1.55 22.67 -3.09
C LYS A 67 -2.50 22.50 -4.26
N HIS A 68 -3.12 21.33 -4.40
CA HIS A 68 -4.02 20.98 -5.49
C HIS A 68 -5.42 20.63 -4.95
N PRO A 69 -6.23 21.63 -4.55
CA PRO A 69 -7.54 21.41 -3.92
C PRO A 69 -8.54 20.65 -4.82
N GLU A 70 -8.33 20.69 -6.13
CA GLU A 70 -9.09 19.92 -7.11
C GLU A 70 -8.78 18.42 -7.07
N GLU A 71 -7.57 18.02 -6.65
CA GLU A 71 -7.22 16.62 -6.37
C GLU A 71 -7.88 16.14 -5.06
N ILE A 72 -7.96 16.99 -4.04
CA ILE A 72 -8.66 16.69 -2.78
C ILE A 72 -10.10 16.28 -3.06
N LYS A 73 -10.82 17.04 -3.89
CA LYS A 73 -12.21 16.72 -4.23
C LYS A 73 -12.33 15.32 -4.83
N LYS A 74 -11.43 14.95 -5.75
CA LYS A 74 -11.43 13.61 -6.36
C LYS A 74 -11.16 12.52 -5.32
N ILE A 75 -10.18 12.73 -4.43
CA ILE A 75 -9.85 11.79 -3.35
C ILE A 75 -11.06 11.62 -2.42
N VAL A 76 -11.69 12.72 -1.99
CA VAL A 76 -12.86 12.71 -1.11
C VAL A 76 -14.04 12.00 -1.77
N ILE A 77 -14.30 12.26 -3.06
CA ILE A 77 -15.37 11.57 -3.80
C ILE A 77 -15.09 10.07 -3.86
N ASN A 78 -13.86 9.67 -4.17
CA ASN A 78 -13.48 8.26 -4.22
C ASN A 78 -13.61 7.58 -2.85
N LEU A 79 -13.18 8.25 -1.78
CA LEU A 79 -13.36 7.76 -0.41
C LEU A 79 -14.83 7.68 -0.01
N ALA A 80 -15.66 8.64 -0.43
CA ALA A 80 -17.09 8.61 -0.17
C ALA A 80 -17.76 7.43 -0.89
N ILE A 81 -17.41 7.19 -2.16
CA ILE A 81 -17.90 6.01 -2.90
C ILE A 81 -17.46 4.72 -2.20
N LEU A 82 -16.18 4.64 -1.79
CA LEU A 82 -15.65 3.48 -1.06
C LEU A 82 -16.41 3.25 0.25
N ALA A 83 -16.67 4.32 1.00
CA ALA A 83 -17.44 4.27 2.24
C ALA A 83 -18.88 3.82 2.00
N VAL A 84 -19.54 4.29 0.93
CA VAL A 84 -20.89 3.83 0.55
C VAL A 84 -20.90 2.33 0.28
N VAL A 85 -19.93 1.83 -0.50
CA VAL A 85 -19.83 0.39 -0.78
C VAL A 85 -19.57 -0.41 0.51
N TYR A 86 -18.72 0.11 1.41
CA TYR A 86 -18.48 -0.49 2.72
C TYR A 86 -19.75 -0.52 3.58
N PHE A 87 -20.52 0.57 3.63
CA PHE A 87 -21.79 0.62 4.35
C PHE A 87 -22.77 -0.42 3.82
N ILE A 88 -22.92 -0.52 2.49
CA ILE A 88 -23.79 -1.54 1.88
C ILE A 88 -23.30 -2.94 2.24
N ALA A 89 -22.00 -3.19 2.19
CA ALA A 89 -21.40 -4.46 2.62
C ALA A 89 -21.69 -4.79 4.09
N TYR A 90 -21.65 -3.79 4.97
CA TYR A 90 -21.94 -3.97 6.39
C TYR A 90 -23.41 -4.27 6.67
N PHE A 91 -24.33 -3.61 5.96
CA PHE A 91 -25.77 -3.86 6.10
C PHE A 91 -26.19 -5.22 5.54
N THR A 92 -25.48 -5.73 4.55
CA THR A 92 -25.74 -7.04 3.92
C THR A 92 -24.94 -8.16 4.58
N ALA A 93 -24.01 -7.84 5.49
CA ALA A 93 -23.21 -8.83 6.21
C ALA A 93 -24.03 -9.54 7.29
N SER A 94 -23.84 -10.86 7.34
CA SER A 94 -24.41 -11.74 8.38
C SER A 94 -23.49 -11.81 9.60
N ASP A 95 -24.08 -11.91 10.79
CA ASP A 95 -23.40 -12.23 12.05
C ASP A 95 -23.52 -13.71 12.44
N ALA A 96 -24.12 -14.53 11.58
CA ALA A 96 -24.22 -15.97 11.76
C ALA A 96 -22.84 -16.64 11.75
N ALA A 97 -22.78 -17.87 12.25
CA ALA A 97 -21.56 -18.65 12.18
C ALA A 97 -21.21 -18.94 10.70
N VAL A 98 -19.95 -18.75 10.35
CA VAL A 98 -19.41 -19.07 9.01
C VAL A 98 -19.09 -20.55 8.99
N LEU A 99 -19.74 -21.27 8.08
CA LEU A 99 -19.60 -22.71 7.95
C LEU A 99 -18.65 -23.06 6.80
N ASP A 100 -17.91 -24.16 6.96
CA ASP A 100 -17.18 -24.81 5.87
C ASP A 100 -18.14 -25.58 4.93
N VAL A 101 -17.57 -26.21 3.89
CA VAL A 101 -18.38 -26.98 2.92
C VAL A 101 -18.96 -28.27 3.51
N GLN A 102 -18.51 -28.69 4.70
CA GLN A 102 -19.02 -29.82 5.49
C GLN A 102 -20.01 -29.37 6.58
N GLY A 103 -20.34 -28.08 6.66
CA GLY A 103 -21.27 -27.53 7.65
C GLY A 103 -20.68 -27.34 9.05
N GLN A 104 -19.36 -27.45 9.22
CA GLN A 104 -18.69 -27.18 10.50
C GLN A 104 -18.37 -25.69 10.63
N VAL A 105 -18.38 -25.17 11.85
CA VAL A 105 -18.00 -23.77 12.10
C VAL A 105 -16.49 -23.61 11.86
N LEU A 106 -16.12 -22.63 11.05
CA LEU A 106 -14.72 -22.27 10.82
C LEU A 106 -14.13 -21.64 12.08
N GLU A 107 -12.86 -21.91 12.38
CA GLU A 107 -12.13 -21.27 13.47
C GLU A 107 -12.09 -19.75 13.26
N GLY A 108 -12.60 -18.97 14.22
CA GLY A 108 -12.76 -17.51 14.09
C GLY A 108 -14.01 -17.08 13.30
N GLY A 109 -14.84 -18.04 12.89
CA GLY A 109 -16.12 -17.86 12.20
C GLY A 109 -17.33 -18.05 13.12
N GLU A 110 -17.17 -18.00 14.44
CA GLU A 110 -18.25 -18.17 15.40
C GLU A 110 -19.27 -17.02 15.31
N ALA A 111 -20.55 -17.31 15.58
CA ALA A 111 -21.59 -16.30 15.52
C ALA A 111 -21.33 -15.14 16.48
N GLY A 112 -21.53 -13.90 16.01
CA GLY A 112 -21.37 -12.70 16.82
C GLY A 112 -20.76 -11.51 16.08
N ALA A 113 -20.37 -10.48 16.85
CA ALA A 113 -19.89 -9.20 16.32
C ALA A 113 -18.62 -9.33 15.46
N VAL A 114 -17.73 -10.26 15.79
CA VAL A 114 -16.51 -10.54 15.00
C VAL A 114 -16.89 -11.12 13.63
N SER A 115 -17.79 -12.11 13.57
CA SER A 115 -18.26 -12.70 12.32
C SER A 115 -18.88 -11.64 11.39
N LYS A 116 -19.65 -10.69 11.94
CA LYS A 116 -20.22 -9.61 11.12
C LYS A 116 -19.17 -8.76 10.42
N LEU A 117 -18.06 -8.44 11.10
CA LEU A 117 -16.97 -7.66 10.50
C LEU A 117 -16.24 -8.46 9.42
N ILE A 118 -16.00 -9.76 9.65
CA ILE A 118 -15.41 -10.64 8.64
C ILE A 118 -16.32 -10.73 7.41
N SER A 119 -17.61 -11.00 7.60
CA SER A 119 -18.61 -11.03 6.54
C SER A 119 -18.71 -9.69 5.80
N THR A 120 -18.54 -8.57 6.50
CA THR A 120 -18.51 -7.22 5.89
C THR A 120 -17.34 -7.08 4.94
N ILE A 121 -16.12 -7.45 5.35
CA ILE A 121 -14.92 -7.33 4.51
C ILE A 121 -15.00 -8.27 3.30
N ILE A 122 -15.57 -9.47 3.48
CA ILE A 122 -15.83 -10.42 2.39
C ILE A 122 -16.81 -9.80 1.38
N ASN A 123 -17.98 -9.36 1.84
CA ASN A 123 -18.99 -8.73 0.98
C ASN A 123 -18.43 -7.49 0.27
N PHE A 124 -17.68 -6.66 0.99
CA PHE A 124 -17.03 -5.48 0.46
C PHE A 124 -16.06 -5.82 -0.68
N SER A 125 -15.23 -6.84 -0.50
CA SER A 125 -14.29 -7.32 -1.52
C SER A 125 -15.03 -7.87 -2.75
N VAL A 126 -16.09 -8.65 -2.54
CA VAL A 126 -16.93 -9.17 -3.63
C VAL A 126 -17.58 -8.03 -4.41
N TYR A 127 -18.17 -7.04 -3.72
CA TYR A 127 -18.80 -5.89 -4.37
C TYR A 127 -17.82 -5.06 -5.17
N LEU A 128 -16.64 -4.77 -4.62
CA LEU A 128 -15.57 -4.10 -5.38
C LEU A 128 -15.14 -4.91 -6.60
N GLY A 129 -15.03 -6.24 -6.48
CA GLY A 129 -14.73 -7.13 -7.60
C GLY A 129 -15.77 -7.05 -8.72
N VAL A 130 -17.06 -7.13 -8.37
CA VAL A 130 -18.18 -6.99 -9.32
C VAL A 130 -18.17 -5.62 -9.99
N ILE A 131 -17.99 -4.54 -9.21
CA ILE A 131 -17.91 -3.17 -9.73
C ILE A 131 -16.74 -3.02 -10.69
N ALA A 132 -15.57 -3.58 -10.37
CA ALA A 132 -14.40 -3.52 -11.23
C ALA A 132 -14.62 -4.26 -12.56
N ILE A 133 -15.17 -5.48 -12.51
CA ILE A 133 -15.48 -6.26 -13.72
C ILE A 133 -16.49 -5.49 -14.59
N ALA A 134 -17.54 -4.94 -13.99
CA ALA A 134 -18.54 -4.14 -14.71
C ALA A 134 -17.92 -2.89 -15.35
N ALA A 135 -17.09 -2.14 -14.62
CA ALA A 135 -16.45 -0.94 -15.12
C ALA A 135 -15.50 -1.23 -16.30
N VAL A 136 -14.69 -2.28 -16.19
CA VAL A 136 -13.77 -2.71 -17.26
C VAL A 136 -14.56 -3.22 -18.46
N GLY A 137 -15.56 -4.07 -18.27
CA GLY A 137 -16.39 -4.63 -19.34
C GLY A 137 -17.19 -3.57 -20.10
N LEU A 138 -17.74 -2.57 -19.40
CA LEU A 138 -18.40 -1.43 -20.05
C LEU A 138 -17.40 -0.58 -20.83
N GLY A 139 -16.18 -0.39 -20.32
CA GLY A 139 -15.12 0.33 -21.00
C GLY A 139 -14.67 -0.35 -22.29
N THR A 140 -14.52 -1.68 -22.29
CA THR A 140 -14.14 -2.44 -23.48
C THR A 140 -15.25 -2.45 -24.53
N ALA A 141 -16.50 -2.68 -24.13
CA ALA A 141 -17.65 -2.63 -25.04
C ALA A 141 -17.81 -1.25 -25.70
N LYS A 142 -17.68 -0.17 -24.92
CA LYS A 142 -17.74 1.21 -25.44
C LYS A 142 -16.63 1.50 -26.45
N THR A 143 -15.45 0.91 -26.25
CA THR A 143 -14.30 1.08 -27.16
C THR A 143 -14.48 0.26 -28.44
N ALA A 144 -15.09 -0.92 -28.37
CA ALA A 144 -15.32 -1.78 -29.54
C ALA A 144 -16.42 -1.26 -30.49
N ILE A 145 -17.35 -0.46 -29.99
CA ILE A 145 -18.45 0.16 -30.78
C ILE A 145 -18.00 1.46 -31.47
N LYS A 146 -16.85 2.02 -31.07
CA LYS A 146 -16.33 3.29 -31.56
C LYS A 146 -15.23 3.08 -32.60
#